data_AF-A0A1H6F627-F1
#
_entry.id   AF-A0A1H6F627-F1
#
_cell.length_a   1.000
_cell.length_b   1.000
_cell.length_c   1.000
_cell.angle_alpha   90.00
_cell.angle_beta   90.00
_cell.angle_gamma   90.00
#
_symmetry.space_group_name_H-M   'P 1'
#
loop_
_entity.id
_entity.type
_entity.pdbx_description
1 polymer ?
#
loop_
_entity_poly.entity_id
_entity_poly.type
_entity_poly.pdbx_seq_one_letter_code
_entity_poly.pdbx_strand_id
1 'polypeptide(L)'
;MLNFPKKFTGSCWWSYEPVQIKRAIYRKEKEIVIEFESEDYIYLVTLLSQDGRIFEGEFSATKGNEHEKGKVTGRVYWDEAGPLLIGSWQEGGNGTWFVRLHEVEHFDDENID
;
A
#
# COMPACT_ATOMS: atom_id res chain seq x y z
N MET A 1 -18.84 19.09 1.43
CA MET A 1 -18.85 17.69 0.94
C MET A 1 -17.99 16.87 1.89
N LEU A 2 -18.48 15.72 2.36
CA LEU A 2 -17.65 14.77 3.09
C LEU A 2 -16.80 14.03 2.04
N ASN A 3 -15.47 14.20 2.08
CA ASN A 3 -14.57 13.40 1.25
C ASN A 3 -14.49 12.01 1.88
N PHE A 4 -15.29 11.09 1.36
CA PHE A 4 -15.19 9.68 1.72
C PHE A 4 -13.82 9.14 1.26
N PRO A 5 -13.20 8.25 2.04
CA PRO A 5 -11.97 7.62 1.62
C PRO A 5 -12.20 6.80 0.35
N LYS A 6 -11.25 6.87 -0.59
CA LYS A 6 -11.24 5.99 -1.76
C LYS A 6 -10.64 4.65 -1.37
N LYS A 7 -11.26 3.56 -1.83
CA LYS A 7 -10.80 2.18 -1.59
C LYS A 7 -10.17 1.62 -2.86
N PHE A 8 -9.15 0.80 -2.68
CA PHE A 8 -8.42 0.16 -3.76
C PHE A 8 -8.05 -1.27 -3.38
N THR A 9 -7.97 -2.13 -4.39
CA THR A 9 -7.22 -3.39 -4.33
C THR A 9 -6.07 -3.30 -5.34
N GLY A 10 -5.25 -4.34 -5.47
CA GLY A 10 -4.16 -4.27 -6.43
C GLY A 10 -3.10 -5.34 -6.25
N SER A 11 -1.92 -5.04 -6.78
CA SER A 11 -0.75 -5.91 -6.67
C SER A 11 0.49 -5.12 -6.29
N CYS A 12 1.36 -5.76 -5.54
CA CYS A 12 2.63 -5.23 -5.07
C CYS A 12 3.78 -6.13 -5.52
N TRP A 13 4.90 -5.51 -5.88
CA TRP A 13 6.12 -6.19 -6.30
C TRP A 13 7.32 -5.55 -5.60
N TRP A 14 8.03 -6.31 -4.78
CA TRP A 14 9.37 -5.95 -4.26
C TRP A 14 10.38 -7.10 -4.42
N SER A 15 9.92 -8.25 -4.89
CA SER A 15 10.69 -9.47 -5.15
C SER A 15 10.21 -10.13 -6.46
N TYR A 16 10.63 -11.37 -6.73
CA TYR A 16 10.33 -12.08 -7.99
C TYR A 16 8.86 -12.43 -8.19
N GLU A 17 8.04 -12.44 -7.14
CA GLU A 17 6.63 -12.81 -7.21
C GLU A 17 5.70 -11.65 -6.81
N PRO A 18 4.60 -11.41 -7.55
CA PRO A 18 3.58 -10.46 -7.17
C PRO A 18 2.84 -10.92 -5.92
N VAL A 19 2.60 -10.01 -4.99
CA VAL A 19 1.62 -10.21 -3.92
C VAL A 19 0.34 -9.41 -4.18
N GLN A 20 -0.78 -9.91 -3.69
CA GLN A 20 -2.06 -9.22 -3.79
C GLN A 20 -2.23 -8.22 -2.64
N ILE A 21 -2.66 -7.01 -2.99
CA ILE A 21 -3.10 -6.01 -2.02
C ILE A 21 -4.54 -6.32 -1.66
N LYS A 22 -4.74 -6.71 -0.39
CA LYS A 22 -6.08 -6.96 0.16
C LYS A 22 -6.86 -5.66 0.26
N ARG A 23 -6.22 -4.62 0.80
CA ARG A 23 -6.86 -3.33 1.05
C ARG A 23 -5.88 -2.20 0.82
N ALA A 24 -6.31 -1.18 0.11
CA ALA A 24 -5.65 0.11 0.10
C ALA A 24 -6.70 1.20 0.27
N ILE A 25 -6.42 2.15 1.17
CA ILE A 25 -7.32 3.25 1.50
C ILE A 25 -6.59 4.55 1.31
N TYR A 26 -7.06 5.39 0.40
CA TYR A 26 -6.60 6.76 0.24
C TYR A 26 -7.59 7.71 0.92
N ARG A 27 -7.13 8.43 1.94
CA ARG A 27 -7.96 9.30 2.77
C ARG A 27 -7.41 10.71 2.87
N LYS A 28 -8.34 11.67 3.02
CA LYS A 28 -8.05 13.10 3.26
C LYS A 28 -7.07 13.71 2.23
N GLU A 29 -7.04 13.16 1.01
CA GLU A 29 -6.17 13.59 -0.09
C GLU A 29 -4.67 13.62 0.25
N LYS A 30 -4.24 12.92 1.30
CA LYS A 30 -2.86 13.03 1.79
C LYS A 30 -2.27 11.75 2.36
N GLU A 31 -3.07 10.70 2.53
CA GLU A 31 -2.61 9.50 3.21
C GLU A 31 -3.11 8.28 2.47
N ILE A 32 -2.20 7.35 2.18
CA ILE A 32 -2.53 6.03 1.69
C ILE A 32 -2.08 4.99 2.70
N VAL A 33 -3.00 4.09 3.05
CA VAL A 33 -2.74 2.93 3.91
C VAL A 33 -2.93 1.69 3.04
N ILE A 34 -1.94 0.79 3.00
CA ILE A 34 -1.96 -0.42 2.18
C ILE A 34 -1.73 -1.62 3.07
N GLU A 35 -2.56 -2.65 2.92
CA GLU A 35 -2.47 -3.92 3.60
C GLU A 35 -2.34 -5.05 2.59
N PHE A 36 -1.35 -5.92 2.80
CA PHE A 36 -1.12 -7.13 2.02
C PHE A 36 -0.47 -8.21 2.89
N GLU A 37 -0.49 -9.44 2.39
CA GLU A 37 0.13 -10.60 3.06
C GLU A 37 1.23 -11.19 2.17
N SER A 38 2.35 -11.57 2.78
CA SER A 38 3.46 -12.24 2.10
C SER A 38 4.24 -13.10 3.10
N GLU A 39 4.56 -14.35 2.73
CA GLU A 39 5.37 -15.26 3.56
C GLU A 39 4.86 -15.38 5.03
N ASP A 40 3.53 -15.41 5.20
CA ASP A 40 2.79 -15.38 6.49
C ASP A 40 2.91 -14.07 7.31
N TYR A 41 3.57 -13.03 6.79
CA TYR A 41 3.54 -11.71 7.39
C TYR A 41 2.33 -10.91 6.89
N ILE A 42 1.66 -10.22 7.80
CA ILE A 42 0.71 -9.16 7.47
C ILE A 42 1.48 -7.85 7.45
N TYR A 43 1.56 -7.22 6.29
CA TYR A 43 2.18 -5.92 6.10
C TYR A 43 1.13 -4.82 6.12
N LEU A 44 1.40 -3.78 6.91
CA LEU A 44 0.67 -2.53 6.92
C LEU A 44 1.61 -1.40 6.56
N VAL A 45 1.35 -0.73 5.44
CA VAL A 45 2.13 0.39 4.91
C VAL A 45 1.31 1.66 5.09
N THR A 46 1.88 2.67 5.73
CA THR A 46 1.27 3.99 5.87
C THR A 46 2.17 5.03 5.22
N LEU A 47 1.62 5.76 4.26
CA LEU A 47 2.33 6.71 3.43
C LEU A 47 1.59 8.06 3.44
N LEU A 48 2.34 9.13 3.72
CA LEU A 48 1.85 10.51 3.76
C LEU A 48 2.40 11.32 2.59
N SER A 49 1.50 11.96 1.87
CA SER A 49 1.79 12.86 0.76
C SER A 49 2.61 14.06 1.24
N GLN A 50 3.74 14.30 0.58
CA GLN A 50 4.61 15.45 0.79
C GLN A 50 4.28 16.57 -0.22
N ASP A 51 3.99 16.23 -1.47
CA ASP A 51 3.75 17.20 -2.55
C ASP A 51 2.64 16.77 -3.54
N GLY A 52 1.73 15.89 -3.12
CA GLY A 52 0.65 15.36 -3.95
C GLY A 52 1.09 14.24 -4.91
N ARG A 53 2.39 14.07 -5.15
CA ARG A 53 2.94 12.98 -5.98
C ARG A 53 3.95 12.12 -5.25
N ILE A 54 4.65 12.67 -4.27
CA ILE A 54 5.62 12.00 -3.41
C ILE A 54 4.96 11.68 -2.09
N PHE A 55 5.20 10.46 -1.62
CA PHE A 55 4.72 9.93 -0.36
C PHE A 55 5.90 9.37 0.43
N GLU A 56 5.86 9.56 1.74
CA GLU A 56 6.83 9.01 2.67
C GLU A 56 6.12 8.49 3.91
N GLY A 57 6.67 7.43 4.51
CA GLY A 57 6.13 6.89 5.73
C GLY A 57 6.81 5.60 6.15
N GLU A 58 6.03 4.68 6.70
CA GLU A 58 6.52 3.50 7.38
C GLU A 58 5.71 2.27 7.00
N PHE A 59 6.36 1.11 7.08
CA PHE A 59 5.67 -0.17 7.11
C PHE A 59 5.84 -0.82 8.47
N SER A 60 4.88 -1.67 8.83
CA SER A 60 5.02 -2.67 9.88
C SER A 60 4.63 -4.03 9.32
N ALA A 61 5.37 -5.08 9.67
CA ALA A 61 5.08 -6.47 9.31
C ALA A 61 4.89 -7.28 10.60
N THR A 62 3.88 -8.15 10.63
CA THR A 62 3.61 -9.00 11.80
C THR A 62 3.45 -10.46 11.41
N LYS A 63 4.13 -11.36 12.13
CA LYS A 63 4.02 -12.82 12.00
C LYS A 63 4.05 -13.46 13.38
N GLY A 64 2.89 -13.85 13.90
CA GLY A 64 2.78 -14.34 15.27
C GLY A 64 3.26 -13.30 16.29
N ASN A 65 4.38 -13.56 16.96
CA ASN A 65 5.01 -12.64 17.94
C ASN A 65 6.16 -11.81 17.32
N GLU A 66 6.47 -12.03 16.05
CA GLU A 66 7.51 -11.27 15.35
C GLU A 66 6.92 -9.98 14.79
N HIS A 67 7.70 -8.90 14.92
CA HIS A 67 7.32 -7.57 14.49
C HIS A 67 8.51 -6.90 13.82
N GLU A 68 8.30 -6.48 12.57
CA GLU A 68 9.26 -5.67 11.84
C GLU A 68 8.65 -4.32 11.50
N LYS A 69 9.51 -3.32 11.35
CA LYS A 69 9.12 -2.01 10.85
C LYS A 69 10.27 -1.37 10.11
N GLY A 70 9.92 -0.52 9.16
CA GLY A 70 10.92 0.21 8.40
C GLY A 70 10.30 1.38 7.66
N LYS A 71 11.15 2.09 6.92
CA LYS A 71 10.72 3.25 6.13
C LYS A 71 10.32 2.81 4.74
N VAL A 72 9.33 3.50 4.20
CA VAL A 72 8.87 3.34 2.81
C VAL A 72 8.67 4.71 2.18
N THR A 73 9.03 4.82 0.91
CA THR A 73 8.74 6.00 0.08
C THR A 73 7.98 5.55 -1.15
N GLY A 74 7.21 6.44 -1.77
CA GLY A 74 6.51 6.14 -3.00
C GLY A 74 6.27 7.40 -3.82
N ARG A 75 6.41 7.29 -5.13
CA ARG A 75 5.92 8.29 -6.08
C ARG A 75 4.73 7.71 -6.83
N VAL A 76 3.62 8.46 -6.86
CA VAL A 76 2.43 8.06 -7.62
C VAL A 76 2.50 8.57 -9.06
N TYR A 77 2.18 7.66 -9.98
CA TYR A 77 1.93 7.91 -11.38
C TYR A 77 0.49 7.50 -11.67
N TRP A 78 -0.21 8.30 -12.47
CA TRP A 78 -1.60 8.04 -12.83
C TRP A 78 -1.66 7.69 -14.31
N ASP A 79 -2.23 6.53 -14.63
CA ASP A 79 -2.54 6.14 -16.00
C ASP A 79 -4.00 5.66 -16.09
N GLU A 80 -4.41 5.19 -17.26
CA GLU A 80 -5.77 4.71 -17.53
C GLU A 80 -6.17 3.48 -16.69
N ALA A 81 -5.20 2.73 -16.17
CA ALA A 81 -5.43 1.53 -15.36
C ALA A 81 -5.55 1.84 -13.85
N GLY A 82 -5.16 3.04 -13.42
CA GLY A 82 -5.21 3.49 -12.02
C GLY A 82 -3.83 3.92 -11.49
N PRO A 83 -3.73 4.21 -10.18
CA PRO A 83 -2.46 4.65 -9.60
C PRO A 83 -1.39 3.56 -9.62
N LEU A 84 -0.19 3.93 -10.03
CA LEU A 84 1.05 3.18 -9.87
C LEU A 84 1.94 3.90 -8.87
N LEU A 85 2.26 3.26 -7.75
CA LEU A 85 3.26 3.73 -6.80
C LEU A 85 4.59 3.03 -7.08
N ILE A 86 5.68 3.80 -7.10
CA ILE A 86 7.04 3.28 -7.22
C ILE A 86 7.90 3.96 -6.17
N GLY A 87 8.66 3.22 -5.38
CA GLY A 87 9.59 3.85 -4.45
C GLY A 87 10.54 2.89 -3.76
N SER A 88 11.04 3.30 -2.59
CA SER A 88 12.03 2.54 -1.84
C SER A 88 11.42 1.89 -0.60
N TRP A 89 11.90 0.71 -0.26
CA TRP A 89 11.53 -0.07 0.91
C TRP A 89 12.77 -0.36 1.75
N GLN A 90 12.71 -0.15 3.07
CA GLN A 90 13.85 -0.36 3.98
C GLN A 90 13.62 -1.51 4.97
N GLU A 91 14.06 -2.72 4.62
CA GLU A 91 13.94 -3.94 5.43
C GLU A 91 15.25 -4.73 5.29
N GLY A 92 16.14 -4.62 6.29
CA GLY A 92 17.50 -5.19 6.22
C GLY A 92 18.42 -4.62 5.11
N GLY A 93 17.91 -3.74 4.24
CA GLY A 93 18.57 -3.10 3.11
C GLY A 93 17.61 -2.18 2.36
N ASN A 94 18.06 -1.56 1.26
CA ASN A 94 17.21 -0.71 0.41
C ASN A 94 16.72 -1.51 -0.81
N GLY A 95 15.42 -1.79 -0.88
CA GLY A 95 14.75 -2.38 -2.03
C GLY A 95 13.94 -1.35 -2.82
N THR A 96 13.61 -1.68 -4.07
CA THR A 96 12.58 -0.95 -4.84
C THR A 96 11.28 -1.75 -4.77
N TRP A 97 10.16 -1.05 -4.57
CA TRP A 97 8.83 -1.65 -4.62
C TRP A 97 7.96 -0.92 -5.64
N PHE A 98 6.99 -1.65 -6.17
CA PHE A 98 6.00 -1.19 -7.12
C PHE A 98 4.63 -1.60 -6.62
N VAL A 99 3.63 -0.74 -6.76
CA VAL A 99 2.24 -1.07 -6.45
C VAL A 99 1.31 -0.53 -7.51
N ARG A 100 0.50 -1.41 -8.09
CA ARG A 100 -0.60 -1.06 -8.99
C ARG A 100 -1.89 -1.18 -8.22
N LEU A 101 -2.68 -0.12 -8.21
CA LEU A 101 -3.96 -0.06 -7.52
C LEU A 101 -5.11 0.08 -8.51
N HIS A 102 -6.25 -0.50 -8.15
CA HIS A 102 -7.51 -0.42 -8.87
C HIS A 102 -8.60 0.02 -7.89
N GLU A 103 -9.35 1.06 -8.24
CA GLU A 103 -10.41 1.60 -7.38
C GLU A 103 -11.55 0.57 -7.27
N VAL A 104 -12.02 0.33 -6.05
CA VAL A 104 -13.14 -0.58 -5.75
C VAL A 104 -14.17 0.13 -4.89
N GLU A 105 -15.43 -0.27 -5.00
CA GLU A 105 -16.51 0.25 -4.14
C GLU A 105 -16.49 -0.40 -2.74
N HIS A 106 -16.21 -1.71 -2.71
CA HIS A 106 -16.17 -2.55 -1.53
C HIS A 106 -14.96 -3.47 -1.54
N PHE A 107 -14.47 -3.85 -0.36
CA PHE A 107 -13.51 -4.96 -0.23
C PHE A 107 -14.25 -6.29 -0.22
N ASP A 108 -13.61 -7.36 -0.68
CA ASP A 108 -14.23 -8.69 -0.76
C ASP A 108 -14.76 -9.18 0.59
N ASP A 109 -14.10 -8.79 1.68
CA ASP A 109 -14.44 -9.16 3.05
C ASP A 109 -15.40 -8.18 3.76
N GLU A 110 -15.86 -7.13 3.09
CA GLU A 110 -16.97 -6.28 3.57
C GLU A 110 -18.33 -6.88 3.24
N ASN A 111 -18.39 -7.80 2.27
CA ASN A 111 -19.60 -8.51 1.87
C ASN A 111 -19.71 -9.81 2.67
N ILE A 112 -19.94 -9.68 3.97
CA ILE A 112 -20.34 -10.82 4.82
C ILE A 112 -21.86 -10.74 4.96
N ASP A 113 -22.57 -11.61 4.25
CA ASP A 113 -23.98 -11.94 4.49
C ASP A 113 -24.14 -12.70 5.82
#